data_AF-A0A0Q0YVN7-F1
#
_entry.id   AF-A0A0Q0YVN7-F1
#
_cell.length_a   1.000
_cell.length_b   1.000
_cell.length_c   1.000
_cell.angle_alpha   90.00
_cell.angle_beta   90.00
_cell.angle_gamma   90.00
#
_symmetry.space_group_name_H-M   'P 1'
#
loop_
_entity.id
_entity.type
_entity.pdbx_description
1 polymer ?
#
loop_
_entity_poly.entity_id
_entity_poly.type
_entity_poly.pdbx_seq_one_letter_code
_entity_poly.pdbx_strand_id
1 'polypeptide(L)'
;MSLLRTIWPIILTQIFTSAGVGLNLTVAALAATSVTGTDKFGGLAQTSTILGATVITIATTHLNHRFGRLTSLRLSLFLAVAGSLICGLAVGQENELRWILFVGLFLLGGGTVGALLSRFVATEKVGNGKHASTAISSVLFGSAIGSAIGPNIYGIMAGLSAEPMRLVFLFSALIFAGGILPLL
;
A
#
# COMPACT_ATOMS: atom_id res chain seq x y z
N MET A 1 9.87 -28.83 2.79
CA MET A 1 8.77 -27.85 3.02
C MET A 1 7.88 -27.84 1.79
N SER A 2 6.55 -27.90 1.95
CA SER A 2 5.64 -27.75 0.81
C SER A 2 5.79 -26.34 0.22
N LEU A 3 5.78 -26.24 -1.12
CA LEU A 3 5.90 -24.97 -1.86
C LEU A 3 4.98 -23.89 -1.31
N LEU A 4 3.73 -24.28 -1.00
CA LEU A 4 2.72 -23.40 -0.40
C LEU A 4 3.18 -22.81 0.93
N ARG A 5 3.77 -23.60 1.83
CA ARG A 5 4.22 -23.11 3.15
C ARG A 5 5.31 -22.05 3.03
N THR A 6 6.11 -22.09 1.97
CA THR A 6 7.19 -21.13 1.72
C THR A 6 6.68 -19.79 1.17
N ILE A 7 5.69 -19.82 0.26
CA ILE A 7 5.16 -18.61 -0.41
C ILE A 7 3.93 -18.01 0.28
N TRP A 8 3.24 -18.77 1.11
CA TRP A 8 2.04 -18.34 1.83
C TRP A 8 2.18 -16.98 2.53
N PRO A 9 3.28 -16.70 3.25
CA PRO A 9 3.42 -15.40 3.90
C PRO A 9 3.52 -14.23 2.91
N ILE A 10 4.10 -14.47 1.73
CA ILE A 10 4.20 -13.46 0.66
C ILE A 10 2.85 -13.25 -0.03
N ILE A 11 2.06 -14.31 -0.21
CA ILE A 11 0.69 -14.21 -0.75
C ILE A 11 -0.19 -13.39 0.21
N LEU A 12 -0.14 -13.67 1.51
CA LEU A 12 -0.87 -12.88 2.52
C LEU A 12 -0.44 -11.41 2.46
N THR A 13 0.86 -11.16 2.47
CA THR A 13 1.43 -9.80 2.32
C THR A 13 0.84 -9.09 1.10
N GLN A 14 0.79 -9.78 -0.06
CA GLN A 14 0.25 -9.22 -1.29
C GLN A 14 -1.25 -8.89 -1.19
N ILE A 15 -2.05 -9.77 -0.58
CA ILE A 15 -3.49 -9.57 -0.40
C ILE A 15 -3.73 -8.29 0.42
N PHE A 16 -3.07 -8.18 1.58
CA PHE A 16 -3.16 -6.99 2.43
C PHE A 16 -2.68 -5.74 1.68
N THR A 17 -1.51 -5.80 1.06
CA THR A 17 -0.93 -4.66 0.34
C THR A 17 -1.85 -4.18 -0.79
N SER A 18 -2.44 -5.11 -1.55
CA SER A 18 -3.32 -4.78 -2.68
C SER A 18 -4.67 -4.24 -2.21
N ALA A 19 -5.19 -4.74 -1.09
CA ALA A 19 -6.38 -4.18 -0.45
C ALA A 19 -6.15 -2.74 0.04
N GLY A 20 -5.00 -2.48 0.68
CA GLY A 20 -4.63 -1.14 1.11
C GLY A 20 -4.48 -0.19 -0.08
N VAL A 21 -3.77 -0.61 -1.13
CA VAL A 21 -3.63 0.20 -2.36
C VAL A 21 -4.99 0.48 -3.02
N GLY A 22 -5.86 -0.53 -3.13
CA GLY A 22 -7.20 -0.36 -3.70
C GLY A 22 -8.09 0.59 -2.89
N LEU A 23 -8.07 0.46 -1.56
CA LEU A 23 -8.79 1.37 -0.66
C LEU A 23 -8.31 2.83 -0.82
N ASN A 24 -6.99 3.04 -0.81
CA ASN A 24 -6.42 4.38 -0.96
C ASN A 24 -6.67 4.98 -2.33
N LEU A 25 -6.70 4.17 -3.39
CA LEU A 25 -7.05 4.64 -4.73
C LEU A 25 -8.46 5.26 -4.75
N THR A 26 -9.40 4.65 -4.04
CA THR A 26 -10.78 5.16 -3.91
C THR A 26 -10.84 6.46 -3.12
N VAL A 27 -10.08 6.57 -2.02
CA VAL A 27 -10.21 7.73 -1.11
C VAL A 27 -9.22 8.86 -1.35
N ALA A 28 -8.13 8.67 -2.11
CA ALA A 28 -7.11 9.68 -2.29
C ALA A 28 -7.67 10.98 -2.90
N ALA A 29 -8.47 10.88 -3.95
CA ALA A 29 -9.10 12.04 -4.59
C ALA A 29 -10.14 12.69 -3.66
N LEU A 30 -10.96 11.88 -2.98
CA LEU A 30 -11.96 12.37 -2.01
C LEU A 30 -11.31 13.10 -0.84
N ALA A 31 -10.20 12.59 -0.32
CA ALA A 31 -9.43 13.21 0.75
C ALA A 31 -8.79 14.53 0.30
N ALA A 32 -8.29 14.60 -0.94
CA ALA A 32 -7.75 15.85 -1.47
C ALA A 32 -8.84 16.90 -1.66
N THR A 33 -10.01 16.54 -2.19
CA THR A 33 -11.15 17.46 -2.27
C THR A 33 -11.61 17.91 -0.88
N SER A 34 -11.75 16.99 0.09
CA SER A 34 -12.24 17.34 1.42
C SER A 34 -11.28 18.26 2.17
N VAL A 35 -9.97 18.04 2.04
CA VAL A 35 -8.96 18.87 2.70
C VAL A 35 -8.77 20.18 1.96
N THR A 36 -8.74 20.21 0.62
CA THR A 36 -8.44 21.42 -0.18
C THR A 36 -9.66 22.26 -0.56
N GLY A 37 -10.88 21.76 -0.37
CA GLY A 37 -12.12 22.44 -0.69
C GLY A 37 -12.34 22.69 -2.18
N THR A 38 -11.53 22.09 -3.06
CA THR A 38 -11.67 22.20 -4.51
C THR A 38 -11.35 20.90 -5.22
N ASP A 39 -12.19 20.52 -6.19
CA ASP A 39 -12.03 19.30 -6.98
C ASP A 39 -10.80 19.33 -7.89
N LYS A 40 -10.23 20.51 -8.14
CA LYS A 40 -9.04 20.71 -8.99
C LYS A 40 -7.82 19.93 -8.47
N PHE A 41 -7.76 19.64 -7.17
CA PHE A 41 -6.62 18.96 -6.55
C PHE A 41 -6.81 17.46 -6.38
N GLY A 42 -7.96 16.89 -6.74
CA GLY A 42 -8.15 15.44 -6.75
C GLY A 42 -7.14 14.72 -7.66
N GLY A 43 -6.79 15.33 -8.79
CA GLY A 43 -5.75 14.82 -9.69
C GLY A 43 -4.34 14.85 -9.07
N LEU A 44 -4.01 15.91 -8.33
CA LEU A 44 -2.71 16.02 -7.64
C LEU A 44 -2.52 14.91 -6.60
N ALA A 45 -3.59 14.41 -6.00
CA ALA A 45 -3.52 13.30 -5.06
C ALA A 45 -2.92 12.06 -5.72
N GLN A 46 -3.48 11.68 -6.88
CA GLN A 46 -3.02 10.53 -7.63
C GLN A 46 -1.60 10.73 -8.18
N THR A 47 -1.30 11.93 -8.69
CA THR A 47 0.05 12.27 -9.15
C THR A 47 1.07 12.16 -8.02
N SER A 48 0.74 12.61 -6.81
CA SER A 48 1.63 12.53 -5.65
C SER A 48 1.94 11.09 -5.28
N THR A 49 0.93 10.22 -5.28
CA THR A 49 1.11 8.77 -5.03
C THR A 49 2.01 8.12 -6.08
N ILE A 50 1.84 8.47 -7.36
CA ILE A 50 2.67 7.92 -8.46
C ILE A 50 4.11 8.44 -8.34
N LEU A 51 4.31 9.75 -8.13
CA LEU A 51 5.64 10.33 -7.92
C LEU A 51 6.33 9.70 -6.72
N GLY A 52 5.59 9.47 -5.63
CA GLY A 52 6.04 8.75 -4.47
C GLY A 52 6.49 7.34 -4.79
N ALA A 53 5.67 6.58 -5.52
CA ALA A 53 6.05 5.24 -5.98
C ALA A 53 7.31 5.26 -6.86
N THR A 54 7.48 6.25 -7.73
CA THR A 54 8.70 6.41 -8.55
C THR A 54 9.93 6.63 -7.68
N VAL A 55 9.90 7.60 -6.77
CA VAL A 55 11.04 7.92 -5.88
C VAL A 55 11.35 6.74 -4.96
N ILE A 56 10.33 6.13 -4.36
CA ILE A 56 10.49 4.96 -3.48
C ILE A 56 11.01 3.75 -4.27
N THR A 57 10.63 3.57 -5.53
CA THR A 57 11.18 2.51 -6.40
C THR A 57 12.68 2.71 -6.62
N ILE A 58 13.13 3.93 -6.91
CA ILE A 58 14.55 4.24 -7.08
C ILE A 58 15.30 3.95 -5.77
N ALA A 59 14.79 4.45 -4.65
CA ALA A 59 15.39 4.24 -3.34
C ALA A 59 15.47 2.74 -2.97
N THR A 60 14.38 1.99 -3.16
CA THR A 60 14.34 0.55 -2.88
C THR A 60 15.20 -0.26 -3.83
N THR A 61 15.39 0.18 -5.07
CA THR A 61 16.33 -0.46 -6.01
C THR A 61 17.77 -0.39 -5.49
N HIS A 62 18.20 0.78 -4.99
CA HIS A 62 19.51 0.89 -4.34
C HIS A 62 19.58 0.05 -3.06
N LEU A 63 18.51 0.05 -2.27
CA LEU A 63 18.45 -0.69 -1.01
C LEU A 63 18.49 -2.21 -1.22
N ASN A 64 17.92 -2.71 -2.32
CA ASN A 64 17.96 -4.13 -2.70
C ASN A 64 19.39 -4.65 -2.82
N HIS A 65 20.31 -3.87 -3.39
CA HIS A 65 21.70 -4.26 -3.55
C HIS A 65 22.43 -4.41 -2.20
N ARG A 66 22.03 -3.64 -1.18
CA ARG A 66 22.71 -3.59 0.11
C ARG A 66 22.07 -4.49 1.18
N PHE A 67 20.75 -4.60 1.20
CA PHE A 67 19.99 -5.25 2.28
C PHE A 67 19.04 -6.36 1.80
N GLY A 68 18.95 -6.60 0.49
CA GLY A 68 18.08 -7.61 -0.12
C GLY A 68 16.62 -7.18 -0.30
N ARG A 69 15.89 -7.88 -1.18
CA ARG A 69 14.51 -7.51 -1.56
C ARG A 69 13.49 -7.68 -0.45
N LEU A 70 13.67 -8.65 0.44
CA LEU A 70 12.77 -8.83 1.59
C LEU A 70 12.79 -7.61 2.52
N THR A 71 13.97 -7.05 2.76
CA THR A 71 14.13 -5.85 3.59
C THR A 71 13.50 -4.64 2.91
N SER A 72 13.72 -4.46 1.61
CA SER A 72 13.08 -3.39 0.84
C SER A 72 11.56 -3.49 0.81
N LEU A 73 11.01 -4.71 0.72
CA LEU A 73 9.57 -4.96 0.81
C LEU A 73 9.01 -4.51 2.17
N ARG A 74 9.66 -4.90 3.27
CA ARG A 74 9.25 -4.46 4.62
C ARG A 74 9.31 -2.94 4.74
N LEU A 75 10.37 -2.30 4.23
CA LEU A 75 10.52 -0.85 4.30
C LEU A 75 9.46 -0.12 3.46
N SER A 76 9.15 -0.59 2.25
CA SER A 76 8.13 0.05 1.41
C SER A 76 6.73 -0.05 2.05
N LEU A 77 6.43 -1.17 2.70
CA LEU A 77 5.19 -1.30 3.49
C LEU A 77 5.20 -0.41 4.73
N PHE A 78 6.34 -0.24 5.40
CA PHE A 78 6.46 0.70 6.51
C PHE A 78 6.20 2.15 6.06
N LEU A 79 6.72 2.55 4.89
CA LEU A 79 6.40 3.84 4.29
C LEU A 79 4.89 3.96 3.99
N ALA A 80 4.24 2.91 3.51
CA ALA A 80 2.79 2.90 3.28
C ALA A 80 1.96 3.03 4.57
N VAL A 81 2.41 2.39 5.66
CA VAL A 81 1.82 2.57 7.01
C VAL A 81 1.98 4.01 7.46
N ALA A 82 3.19 4.55 7.40
CA ALA A 82 3.47 5.94 7.78
C ALA A 82 2.64 6.93 6.94
N GLY A 83 2.57 6.72 5.62
CA GLY A 83 1.76 7.53 4.72
C GLY A 83 0.28 7.51 5.06
N SER A 84 -0.26 6.31 5.36
CA SER A 84 -1.64 6.13 5.82
C SER A 84 -1.92 6.89 7.12
N LEU A 85 -1.02 6.81 8.10
CA LEU A 85 -1.15 7.55 9.36
C LEU A 85 -1.09 9.07 9.15
N ILE A 86 -0.16 9.55 8.31
CA ILE A 86 -0.04 10.98 7.98
C ILE A 86 -1.32 11.47 7.30
N CYS A 87 -1.88 10.72 6.34
CA CYS A 87 -3.16 11.06 5.72
C CYS A 87 -4.28 11.12 6.76
N GLY A 88 -4.35 10.14 7.67
CA GLY A 88 -5.34 10.13 8.74
C GLY A 88 -5.23 11.31 9.72
N LEU A 89 -4.01 11.81 9.96
CA LEU A 89 -3.76 13.01 10.77
C LEU A 89 -4.07 14.31 10.01
N ALA A 90 -3.85 14.32 8.70
CA ALA A 90 -4.12 15.47 7.83
C ALA A 90 -5.62 15.73 7.66
N VAL A 91 -6.41 14.65 7.60
CA VAL A 91 -7.87 14.71 7.47
C VAL A 91 -8.47 15.30 8.75
N GLY A 92 -9.20 16.41 8.59
CA GLY A 92 -9.86 17.13 9.69
C GLY A 92 -9.05 18.29 10.28
N GLN A 93 -7.88 18.62 9.71
CA GLN A 93 -7.08 19.79 10.11
C GLN A 93 -7.37 20.99 9.19
N GLU A 94 -7.47 22.19 9.76
CA GLU A 94 -7.70 23.42 9.00
C GLU A 94 -6.39 24.09 8.53
N ASN A 95 -6.43 24.67 7.33
CA ASN A 95 -5.44 25.55 6.69
C ASN A 95 -3.99 25.08 6.51
N GLU A 96 -3.18 24.96 7.56
CA GLU A 96 -1.72 24.85 7.40
C GLU A 96 -1.26 23.42 7.07
N LEU A 97 -1.98 22.42 7.55
CA LEU A 97 -1.65 21.00 7.37
C LEU A 97 -2.17 20.42 6.06
N ARG A 98 -2.84 21.19 5.20
CA ARG A 98 -3.45 20.69 3.95
C ARG A 98 -2.43 20.04 3.01
N TRP A 99 -1.20 20.56 2.99
CA TRP A 99 -0.12 20.02 2.18
C TRP A 99 0.46 18.71 2.72
N ILE A 100 0.30 18.43 4.01
CA ILE A 100 0.81 17.19 4.63
C ILE A 100 0.08 15.95 4.10
N LEU A 101 -1.16 16.12 3.63
CA LEU A 101 -1.90 15.07 2.94
C LEU A 101 -1.12 14.55 1.72
N PHE A 102 -0.55 15.45 0.90
CA PHE A 102 0.21 15.05 -0.28
C PHE A 102 1.51 14.34 0.08
N VAL A 103 2.13 14.67 1.22
CA VAL A 103 3.26 13.91 1.76
C VAL A 103 2.83 12.50 2.17
N GLY A 104 1.68 12.37 2.84
CA GLY A 104 1.10 11.07 3.17
C GLY A 104 0.81 10.23 1.93
N LEU A 105 0.14 10.83 0.93
CA LEU A 105 -0.17 10.20 -0.36
C LEU A 105 1.10 9.80 -1.12
N PHE A 106 2.13 10.63 -1.10
CA PHE A 106 3.44 10.29 -1.66
C PHE A 106 4.02 9.04 -1.00
N LEU A 107 3.97 8.94 0.33
CA LEU A 107 4.45 7.76 1.06
C LEU A 107 3.58 6.51 0.82
N LEU A 108 2.27 6.67 0.56
CA LEU A 108 1.39 5.56 0.15
C LEU A 108 1.85 4.88 -1.14
N GLY A 109 2.62 5.57 -1.99
CA GLY A 109 3.30 4.98 -3.13
C GLY A 109 4.17 3.76 -2.76
N GLY A 110 4.64 3.67 -1.51
CA GLY A 110 5.33 2.51 -0.96
C GLY A 110 4.50 1.22 -0.98
N GLY A 111 3.18 1.31 -0.90
CA GLY A 111 2.28 0.16 -1.04
C GLY A 111 2.32 -0.41 -2.45
N THR A 112 2.31 0.45 -3.48
CA THR A 112 2.49 0.04 -4.87
C THR A 112 3.85 -0.62 -5.10
N VAL A 113 4.92 -0.04 -4.55
CA VAL A 113 6.26 -0.64 -4.62
C VAL A 113 6.31 -2.00 -3.92
N GLY A 114 5.68 -2.13 -2.74
CA GLY A 114 5.60 -3.38 -2.00
C GLY A 114 4.85 -4.49 -2.76
N ALA A 115 3.75 -4.14 -3.44
CA ALA A 115 3.02 -5.07 -4.30
C ALA A 115 3.88 -5.57 -5.48
N LEU A 116 4.74 -4.73 -6.03
CA LEU A 116 5.67 -5.14 -7.09
C LEU A 116 6.80 -6.02 -6.52
N LEU A 117 7.40 -5.62 -5.40
CA LEU A 117 8.49 -6.36 -4.73
C LEU A 117 8.07 -7.76 -4.27
N SER A 118 6.83 -7.93 -3.83
CA SER A 118 6.29 -9.21 -3.37
C SER A 118 6.43 -10.32 -4.42
N ARG A 119 6.24 -10.01 -5.71
CA ARG A 119 6.39 -10.99 -6.80
C ARG A 119 7.84 -11.50 -6.89
N PHE A 120 8.81 -10.59 -6.75
CA PHE A 120 10.24 -10.92 -6.80
C PHE A 120 10.72 -11.67 -5.54
N VAL A 121 10.24 -11.25 -4.36
CA VAL A 121 10.56 -11.93 -3.09
C VAL A 121 9.99 -13.35 -3.09
N ALA A 122 8.80 -13.57 -3.67
CA ALA A 122 8.22 -14.90 -3.79
C ALA A 122 9.08 -15.82 -4.67
N THR A 123 9.59 -15.33 -5.81
CA THR A 123 10.49 -16.11 -6.67
C THR A 123 11.82 -16.43 -6.00
N GLU A 124 12.40 -15.48 -5.26
CA GLU A 124 13.64 -15.70 -4.51
C GLU A 124 13.45 -16.77 -3.42
N LYS A 125 12.30 -16.76 -2.73
CA LYS A 125 11.97 -17.74 -1.69
C LYS A 125 11.84 -19.19 -2.20
N VAL A 126 11.40 -19.40 -3.44
CA VAL A 126 11.24 -20.75 -4.02
C VAL A 126 12.43 -21.21 -4.85
N GLY A 127 13.40 -20.32 -5.08
CA GLY A 127 14.51 -20.52 -6.01
C GLY A 127 14.09 -20.31 -7.47
N ASN A 128 15.01 -19.81 -8.31
CA ASN A 128 14.80 -19.45 -9.72
C ASN A 128 14.62 -20.68 -10.66
N GLY A 129 13.93 -21.72 -10.22
CA GLY A 129 13.68 -22.96 -10.96
C GLY A 129 12.21 -23.13 -11.37
N LYS A 130 11.77 -24.38 -11.52
CA LYS A 130 10.42 -24.77 -11.98
C LYS A 130 9.25 -24.15 -11.19
N HIS A 131 9.51 -23.67 -9.97
CA HIS A 131 8.49 -23.14 -9.06
C HIS A 131 8.30 -21.61 -9.14
N ALA A 132 9.16 -20.89 -9.86
CA ALA A 132 9.12 -19.43 -9.93
C ALA A 132 7.84 -18.90 -10.59
N SER A 133 7.40 -19.50 -11.70
CA SER A 133 6.16 -19.13 -12.39
C SER A 133 4.93 -19.34 -11.51
N THR A 134 4.85 -20.47 -10.81
CA THR A 134 3.77 -20.75 -9.85
C THR A 134 3.75 -19.73 -8.71
N ALA A 135 4.91 -19.37 -8.15
CA ALA A 135 5.00 -18.37 -7.10
C ALA A 135 4.49 -16.99 -7.56
N ILE A 136 4.88 -16.54 -8.76
CA ILE A 136 4.40 -15.27 -9.33
C ILE A 136 2.88 -15.33 -9.53
N SER A 137 2.36 -16.39 -10.15
CA SER A 137 0.93 -16.54 -10.42
C SER A 137 0.11 -16.54 -9.13
N SER A 138 0.56 -17.23 -8.08
CA SER A 138 -0.13 -17.24 -6.78
C SER A 138 -0.13 -15.87 -6.11
N VAL A 139 0.98 -15.14 -6.16
CA VAL A 139 1.04 -13.76 -5.65
C VAL A 139 0.11 -12.86 -6.46
N LEU A 140 0.14 -12.95 -7.79
CA LEU A 140 -0.73 -12.13 -8.65
C LEU A 140 -2.21 -12.41 -8.39
N PHE A 141 -2.58 -13.67 -8.15
CA PHE A 141 -3.93 -14.04 -7.74
C PHE A 141 -4.32 -13.42 -6.40
N GLY A 142 -3.41 -13.44 -5.41
CA GLY A 142 -3.60 -12.73 -4.14
C GLY A 142 -3.80 -11.22 -4.34
N SER A 143 -3.13 -10.61 -5.33
CA SER A 143 -3.33 -9.21 -5.69
C SER A 143 -4.74 -8.93 -6.19
N ALA A 144 -5.31 -9.82 -6.99
CA ALA A 144 -6.67 -9.69 -7.50
C ALA A 144 -7.69 -9.74 -6.35
N ILE A 145 -7.52 -10.68 -5.40
CA ILE A 145 -8.36 -10.77 -4.20
C ILE A 145 -8.30 -9.46 -3.40
N GLY A 146 -7.10 -8.99 -3.07
CA GLY A 146 -6.94 -7.77 -2.30
C GLY A 146 -7.53 -6.55 -3.00
N SER A 147 -7.27 -6.39 -4.31
CA SER A 147 -7.79 -5.27 -5.08
C SER A 147 -9.30 -5.27 -5.23
N ALA A 148 -9.95 -6.44 -5.21
CA ALA A 148 -11.41 -6.54 -5.20
C ALA A 148 -12.01 -6.12 -3.86
N ILE A 149 -11.34 -6.45 -2.75
CA ILE A 149 -11.81 -6.13 -1.40
C ILE A 149 -11.56 -4.66 -1.05
N GLY A 150 -10.40 -4.11 -1.43
CA GLY A 150 -9.92 -2.78 -1.01
C GLY A 150 -10.96 -1.66 -1.11
N PRO A 151 -11.49 -1.34 -2.30
CA PRO A 151 -12.47 -0.27 -2.49
C PRO A 151 -13.76 -0.44 -1.68
N ASN A 152 -14.21 -1.69 -1.48
CA ASN A 152 -15.46 -1.99 -0.76
C ASN A 152 -15.37 -1.63 0.74
N ILE A 153 -14.16 -1.61 1.30
CA ILE A 153 -13.93 -1.22 2.71
C ILE A 153 -14.37 0.23 2.95
N TYR A 154 -14.20 1.13 1.97
CA TYR A 154 -14.66 2.51 2.10
C TYR A 154 -16.17 2.59 2.35
N GLY A 155 -16.97 1.83 1.59
CA GLY A 155 -18.43 1.81 1.75
C GLY A 155 -18.87 1.30 3.12
N ILE A 156 -18.18 0.29 3.66
CA ILE A 156 -18.44 -0.22 5.01
C ILE A 156 -18.12 0.85 6.06
N MET A 157 -16.96 1.52 5.95
CA MET A 157 -16.55 2.55 6.90
C MET A 157 -17.45 3.80 6.84
N ALA A 158 -17.91 4.16 5.64
CA ALA A 158 -18.85 5.25 5.42
C ALA A 158 -20.21 5.00 6.10
N GLY A 159 -20.64 3.75 6.23
CA GLY A 159 -21.87 3.39 6.94
C GLY A 159 -21.73 3.36 8.47
N LEU A 160 -20.51 3.30 9.01
CA LEU A 160 -20.25 3.12 10.44
C LEU A 160 -19.95 4.43 11.19
N SER A 161 -19.59 5.50 10.50
CA SER A 161 -19.15 6.76 11.14
C SER A 161 -19.53 7.99 10.33
N ALA A 162 -19.80 9.09 11.05
CA ALA A 162 -19.99 10.42 10.46
C ALA A 162 -18.68 11.02 9.91
N GLU A 163 -17.52 10.57 10.38
CA GLU A 163 -16.19 11.01 9.95
C GLU A 163 -15.39 9.87 9.28
N PRO A 164 -15.87 9.32 8.16
CA PRO A 164 -15.36 8.07 7.63
C PRO A 164 -13.93 8.18 7.09
N MET A 165 -13.52 9.36 6.64
CA MET A 165 -12.24 9.54 5.96
C MET A 165 -11.04 9.30 6.89
N ARG A 166 -11.08 9.81 8.12
CA ARG A 166 -10.01 9.59 9.10
C ARG A 166 -9.90 8.11 9.49
N LEU A 167 -11.05 7.46 9.71
CA LEU A 167 -11.09 6.04 10.04
C LEU A 167 -10.59 5.16 8.90
N VAL A 168 -10.90 5.52 7.65
CA VAL A 168 -10.42 4.79 6.47
C VAL A 168 -8.90 4.81 6.40
N PHE A 169 -8.25 5.95 6.64
CA PHE A 169 -6.78 6.03 6.64
C PHE A 169 -6.13 5.27 7.81
N LEU A 170 -6.74 5.29 9.00
CA LEU A 170 -6.29 4.47 10.13
C LEU A 170 -6.42 2.97 9.82
N PHE A 171 -7.54 2.57 9.23
CA PHE A 171 -7.77 1.19 8.83
C PHE A 171 -6.83 0.76 7.70
N SER A 172 -6.53 1.65 6.75
CA SER A 172 -5.49 1.44 5.74
C SER A 172 -4.11 1.19 6.37
N ALA A 173 -3.74 1.95 7.41
CA ALA A 173 -2.50 1.71 8.14
C ALA A 173 -2.48 0.31 8.77
N LEU A 174 -3.60 -0.14 9.35
CA LEU A 174 -3.73 -1.51 9.88
C LEU A 174 -3.63 -2.57 8.78
N ILE A 175 -4.22 -2.34 7.61
CA ILE A 175 -4.11 -3.26 6.46
C ILE A 175 -2.65 -3.41 6.04
N PHE A 176 -1.92 -2.31 5.86
CA PHE A 176 -0.50 -2.38 5.49
C PHE A 176 0.37 -3.00 6.59
N ALA A 177 0.10 -2.70 7.87
CA ALA A 177 0.78 -3.34 8.99
C ALA A 177 0.51 -4.86 9.03
N GLY A 178 -0.73 -5.28 8.74
CA GLY A 178 -1.10 -6.68 8.55
C GLY A 178 -0.36 -7.36 7.41
N GLY A 179 0.04 -6.62 6.38
CA GLY A 179 0.94 -7.10 5.32
C GLY A 179 2.39 -7.31 5.78
N ILE A 180 2.85 -6.62 6.83
CA ILE A 180 4.21 -6.77 7.38
C ILE A 180 4.30 -8.00 8.29
N LEU A 181 3.24 -8.33 9.05
CA LEU A 181 3.25 -9.41 10.04
C LEU A 181 3.68 -10.78 9.48
N PRO A 182 3.22 -11.24 8.30
CA PRO A 182 3.65 -12.52 7.73
C PRO A 182 5.13 -12.52 7.32
N LEU A 183 5.76 -11.35 7.21
CA LEU A 183 7.15 -11.24 6.81
C LEU A 183 8.11 -11.36 7.98
N LEU A 184 7.67 -11.25 9.24
CA LEU A 184 8.52 -11.36 10.44
C LEU A 184 8.97 -12.80 10.67
#